data_AF-A0A1H7G6H5-F1
#
_entry.id   AF-A0A1H7G6H5-F1
#
_cell.length_a   1.000
_cell.length_b   1.000
_cell.length_c   1.000
_cell.angle_alpha   90.00
_cell.angle_beta   90.00
_cell.angle_gamma   90.00
#
_symmetry.space_group_name_H-M   'P 1'
#
loop_
_entity.id
_entity.type
_entity.pdbx_description
1 polymer ?
#
loop_
_entity_poly.entity_id
_entity_poly.type
_entity_poly.pdbx_seq_one_letter_code
_entity_poly.pdbx_strand_id
1 'polypeptide(L)'
;MVLAVALVVVTAGCAGITPDQPEQTPQQTDAPPTESTTHTASTPSTESETYTETATPEPTPTPERGGLLVVSPADEDADDHPSIEYNQTLFAAVPVLNESVTAVVTTNESVSSDLSAEQLNSLDQFLAEEYNVTRSDIRVVRNNTTLDVSVAREV
;
A
#
# COMPACT_ATOMS: atom_id res chain seq x y z
N MET A 1 35.17 -44.07 -10.56
CA MET A 1 33.79 -44.42 -10.16
C MET A 1 32.96 -43.15 -10.23
N VAL A 2 31.84 -43.23 -10.93
CA VAL A 2 30.93 -42.15 -11.27
C VAL A 2 29.79 -42.14 -10.24
N LEU A 3 29.37 -40.97 -9.78
CA LEU A 3 27.95 -40.69 -9.58
C LEU A 3 27.68 -39.19 -9.75
N ALA A 4 27.11 -38.84 -10.90
CA ALA A 4 26.44 -37.57 -11.13
C ALA A 4 24.95 -37.76 -10.81
N VAL A 5 24.33 -36.78 -10.15
CA VAL A 5 22.87 -36.65 -10.12
C VAL A 5 22.53 -35.31 -10.76
N ALA A 6 21.92 -35.41 -11.94
CA ALA A 6 21.37 -34.31 -12.71
C ALA A 6 19.94 -34.03 -12.23
N LEU A 7 19.62 -32.76 -11.96
CA LEU A 7 18.24 -32.32 -11.77
C LEU A 7 17.68 -31.89 -13.13
N VAL A 8 16.60 -32.55 -13.55
CA VAL A 8 15.87 -32.26 -14.79
C VAL A 8 14.85 -31.15 -14.50
N VAL A 9 14.97 -30.01 -15.17
CA VAL A 9 13.90 -28.99 -15.24
C VAL A 9 13.37 -28.99 -16.67
N VAL A 10 12.09 -29.33 -16.81
CA VAL A 10 11.39 -29.40 -18.11
C VAL A 10 10.92 -28.00 -18.49
N THR A 11 11.24 -27.63 -19.72
CA THR A 11 10.86 -26.41 -20.43
C THR A 11 9.44 -26.51 -21.01
N ALA A 12 8.65 -25.45 -20.88
CA ALA A 12 7.62 -25.11 -21.86
C ALA A 12 7.81 -23.64 -22.24
N GLY A 13 8.40 -23.42 -23.40
CA GLY A 13 8.50 -22.11 -24.03
C GLY A 13 7.30 -21.85 -24.94
N CYS A 14 7.03 -20.56 -25.15
CA CYS A 14 6.60 -20.03 -26.44
C CYS A 14 7.40 -18.73 -26.65
N ALA A 15 8.48 -18.84 -27.41
CA ALA A 15 9.10 -17.72 -28.09
C ALA A 15 8.43 -17.59 -29.47
N GLY A 16 8.05 -16.38 -29.89
CA GLY A 16 7.46 -16.16 -31.21
C GLY A 16 7.08 -14.71 -31.47
N ILE A 17 8.05 -13.91 -31.88
CA ILE A 17 7.86 -12.65 -32.62
C ILE A 17 7.63 -12.99 -34.10
N THR A 18 6.65 -12.35 -34.78
CA THR A 18 6.73 -11.75 -36.15
C THR A 18 5.35 -11.17 -36.62
N PRO A 19 5.30 -10.32 -37.67
CA PRO A 19 4.42 -9.13 -37.78
C PRO A 19 3.22 -9.23 -38.76
N ASP A 20 2.42 -8.14 -38.81
CA ASP A 20 1.49 -7.67 -39.86
C ASP A 20 0.01 -8.14 -39.94
N GLN A 21 -0.90 -7.13 -39.87
CA GLN A 21 -2.24 -6.94 -40.48
C GLN A 21 -3.50 -7.76 -40.06
N PRO A 22 -4.75 -7.29 -40.33
CA PRO A 22 -5.37 -5.94 -40.22
C PRO A 22 -6.69 -5.91 -39.38
N GLU A 23 -7.25 -4.71 -39.18
CA GLU A 23 -8.56 -4.35 -38.55
C GLU A 23 -9.75 -5.24 -38.91
N GLN A 24 -10.69 -5.52 -37.98
CA GLN A 24 -12.15 -5.60 -38.25
C GLN A 24 -13.01 -5.32 -36.99
N THR A 25 -13.87 -4.31 -37.11
CA THR A 25 -15.01 -3.92 -36.26
C THR A 25 -16.07 -5.02 -36.16
N PRO A 26 -16.80 -5.18 -35.03
CA PRO A 26 -18.09 -5.86 -35.06
C PRO A 26 -19.27 -4.88 -35.21
N GLN A 27 -19.94 -4.96 -36.36
CA GLN A 27 -21.33 -4.53 -36.60
C GLN A 27 -22.31 -5.54 -35.94
N GLN A 28 -23.39 -5.01 -35.33
CA GLN A 28 -24.84 -5.33 -35.53
C GLN A 28 -25.25 -6.78 -35.93
N THR A 29 -26.34 -7.44 -35.48
CA THR A 29 -27.72 -7.03 -35.10
C THR A 29 -28.57 -8.31 -34.77
N ASP A 30 -29.75 -8.12 -34.13
CA ASP A 30 -30.97 -9.00 -34.03
C ASP A 30 -30.97 -10.14 -32.98
N ALA A 31 -32.03 -10.45 -32.19
CA ALA A 31 -33.49 -10.19 -32.23
C ALA A 31 -34.14 -10.45 -30.82
N PRO A 32 -35.44 -10.12 -30.57
CA PRO A 32 -36.13 -10.21 -29.25
C PRO A 32 -36.89 -11.55 -29.03
N PRO A 33 -37.46 -11.82 -27.82
CA PRO A 33 -38.89 -11.55 -27.64
C PRO A 33 -39.36 -11.12 -26.22
N THR A 34 -40.57 -10.56 -26.26
CA THR A 34 -41.53 -10.12 -25.24
C THR A 34 -41.84 -11.14 -24.13
N GLU A 35 -41.95 -10.69 -22.87
CA GLU A 35 -42.99 -11.17 -21.95
C GLU A 35 -43.62 -10.01 -21.17
N SER A 36 -44.94 -10.10 -21.06
CA SER A 36 -45.90 -9.10 -20.61
C SER A 36 -46.37 -9.46 -19.20
N THR A 37 -46.35 -8.52 -18.26
CA THR A 37 -47.20 -8.58 -17.07
C THR A 37 -47.85 -7.22 -16.81
N THR A 38 -49.18 -7.22 -16.98
CA THR A 38 -50.11 -6.12 -16.77
C THR A 38 -50.26 -5.81 -15.27
N HIS A 39 -50.07 -4.56 -14.87
CA HIS A 39 -50.75 -3.99 -13.71
C HIS A 39 -51.37 -2.64 -14.08
N THR A 40 -52.70 -2.61 -14.03
CA THR A 40 -53.59 -1.46 -14.20
C THR A 40 -53.52 -0.51 -13.00
N ALA A 41 -53.42 0.81 -13.22
CA ALA A 41 -54.36 1.81 -12.71
C ALA A 41 -53.85 3.26 -12.92
N SER A 42 -54.66 4.01 -13.67
CA SER A 42 -54.91 5.46 -13.77
C SER A 42 -54.00 6.51 -13.08
N THR A 43 -53.66 7.53 -13.86
CA THR A 43 -53.02 8.82 -13.53
C THR A 43 -53.87 9.74 -12.63
N PRO A 44 -53.27 10.76 -11.98
CA PRO A 44 -53.27 12.10 -12.58
C PRO A 44 -51.91 12.83 -12.53
N SER A 45 -51.65 13.65 -13.55
CA SER A 45 -50.47 14.49 -13.72
C SER A 45 -50.21 15.41 -12.53
N THR A 46 -48.99 15.39 -12.03
CA THR A 46 -48.42 16.45 -11.18
C THR A 46 -47.13 16.89 -11.86
N GLU A 47 -47.11 18.09 -12.45
CA GLU A 47 -45.85 18.77 -12.77
C GLU A 47 -45.08 18.95 -11.47
N SER A 48 -44.06 18.12 -11.27
CA SER A 48 -43.07 18.35 -10.22
C SER A 48 -41.87 18.99 -10.90
N GLU A 49 -41.61 20.25 -10.57
CA GLU A 49 -40.37 20.92 -10.92
C GLU A 49 -39.21 20.06 -10.40
N THR A 50 -38.42 19.51 -11.31
CA THR A 50 -37.20 18.76 -10.96
C THR A 50 -36.16 19.74 -10.47
N TYR A 51 -36.20 20.11 -9.19
CA TYR A 51 -35.06 20.71 -8.51
C TYR A 51 -33.97 19.64 -8.49
N THR A 52 -33.00 19.76 -9.40
CA THR A 52 -31.78 18.96 -9.34
C THR A 52 -30.96 19.53 -8.19
N GLU A 53 -31.27 19.10 -6.97
CA GLU A 53 -30.39 19.30 -5.83
C GLU A 53 -29.10 18.56 -6.16
N THR A 54 -28.08 19.33 -6.55
CA THR A 54 -26.76 18.78 -6.81
C THR A 54 -26.21 18.43 -5.43
N ALA A 55 -26.38 17.17 -5.02
CA ALA A 55 -25.84 16.67 -3.77
C ALA A 55 -24.36 17.05 -3.72
N THR A 56 -24.02 18.00 -2.85
CA THR A 56 -22.63 18.34 -2.58
C THR A 56 -22.04 17.08 -1.94
N PRO A 57 -20.99 16.46 -2.52
CA PRO A 57 -20.41 15.28 -1.92
C PRO A 57 -19.98 15.63 -0.49
N GLU A 58 -20.39 14.82 0.48
CA GLU A 58 -19.88 14.95 1.85
C GLU A 58 -18.34 14.93 1.81
N PRO A 59 -17.68 15.80 2.60
CA PRO A 59 -16.23 15.77 2.67
C PRO A 59 -15.80 14.37 3.11
N THR A 60 -14.94 13.74 2.31
CA THR A 60 -14.35 12.46 2.67
C THR A 60 -13.67 12.62 4.03
N PRO A 61 -14.00 11.79 5.03
CA PRO A 61 -13.38 11.92 6.34
C PRO A 61 -11.87 11.79 6.16
N THR A 62 -11.13 12.78 6.65
CA THR A 62 -9.68 12.67 6.76
C THR A 62 -9.42 11.51 7.72
N PRO A 63 -8.67 10.47 7.34
CA PRO A 63 -8.38 9.38 8.26
C PRO A 63 -7.76 9.97 9.52
N GLU A 64 -8.31 9.61 10.67
CA GLU A 64 -7.77 10.06 11.96
C GLU A 64 -6.30 9.64 12.01
N ARG A 65 -5.42 10.63 12.13
CA ARG A 65 -3.98 10.42 12.28
C ARG A 65 -3.78 9.74 13.64
N GLY A 66 -3.14 8.59 13.64
CA GLY A 66 -2.73 7.89 14.86
C GLY A 66 -1.40 8.41 15.38
N GLY A 67 -0.53 8.85 14.49
CA GLY A 67 0.77 9.43 14.84
C GLY A 67 1.57 9.88 13.62
N LEU A 68 2.84 10.22 13.86
CA LEU A 68 3.82 10.64 12.86
C LEU A 68 5.12 9.87 13.08
N LEU A 69 5.57 9.16 12.06
CA LEU A 69 6.90 8.55 11.98
C LEU A 69 7.89 9.57 11.42
N VAL A 70 9.05 9.73 12.04
CA VAL A 70 10.17 10.51 11.52
C VAL A 70 11.42 9.65 11.53
N VAL A 71 12.05 9.51 10.38
CA VAL A 71 13.32 8.80 10.20
C VAL A 71 14.36 9.80 9.71
N SER A 72 15.49 9.89 10.39
CA SER A 72 16.58 10.82 10.04
C SER A 72 17.93 10.12 10.09
N PRO A 73 18.94 10.55 9.30
CA PRO A 73 20.32 10.15 9.56
C PRO A 73 20.69 10.54 11.00
N ALA A 74 21.27 9.61 11.74
CA ALA A 74 21.71 9.86 13.10
C ALA A 74 23.04 10.60 13.11
N ASP A 75 23.20 11.54 14.04
CA ASP A 75 24.51 12.15 14.31
C ASP A 75 25.45 11.11 14.95
N GLU A 76 26.71 11.07 14.48
CA GLU A 76 27.73 10.07 14.89
C GLU A 76 28.01 10.07 16.40
N ASP A 77 27.63 11.14 17.11
CA ASP A 77 27.89 11.34 18.54
C ASP A 77 26.68 11.05 19.45
N ALA A 78 25.50 10.71 18.90
CA ALA A 78 24.31 10.57 19.74
C ALA A 78 24.28 9.22 20.50
N ASP A 79 23.75 9.28 21.73
CA ASP A 79 23.88 8.36 22.86
C ASP A 79 23.54 6.87 22.64
N ASP A 80 23.76 6.07 23.71
CA ASP A 80 23.48 4.63 23.97
C ASP A 80 22.00 4.21 23.75
N HIS A 81 21.37 4.64 22.66
CA HIS A 81 20.08 4.12 22.23
C HIS A 81 20.25 2.70 21.69
N PRO A 82 19.30 1.79 21.97
CA PRO A 82 19.33 0.46 21.40
C PRO A 82 19.27 0.57 19.86
N SER A 83 20.33 0.09 19.23
CA SER A 83 20.42 -0.04 17.77
C SER A 83 19.90 -1.39 17.33
N ILE A 84 19.01 -1.39 16.35
CA ILE A 84 18.52 -2.58 15.68
C ILE A 84 19.11 -2.65 14.27
N GLU A 85 19.55 -3.84 13.87
CA GLU A 85 19.99 -4.06 12.49
C GLU A 85 18.78 -4.15 11.57
N TYR A 86 18.84 -3.41 10.46
CA TYR A 86 17.81 -3.47 9.44
C TYR A 86 17.78 -4.87 8.79
N ASN A 87 16.62 -5.51 8.84
CA ASN A 87 16.35 -6.76 8.15
C ASN A 87 15.16 -6.55 7.20
N GLN A 88 15.41 -6.66 5.90
CA GLN A 88 14.39 -6.41 4.88
C GLN A 88 13.16 -7.32 5.03
N THR A 89 13.35 -8.58 5.43
CA THR A 89 12.23 -9.54 5.59
C THR A 89 11.36 -9.16 6.78
N LEU A 90 11.96 -8.73 7.90
CA LEU A 90 11.23 -8.32 9.09
C LEU A 90 10.55 -6.97 8.87
N PHE A 91 11.27 -5.99 8.34
CA PHE A 91 10.75 -4.65 8.09
C PHE A 91 9.64 -4.63 7.05
N ALA A 92 9.58 -5.61 6.13
CA ALA A 92 8.47 -5.74 5.18
C ALA A 92 7.10 -5.92 5.87
N ALA A 93 7.06 -6.35 7.14
CA ALA A 93 5.83 -6.43 7.93
C ALA A 93 5.28 -5.04 8.33
N VAL A 94 6.12 -4.00 8.32
CA VAL A 94 5.74 -2.61 8.60
C VAL A 94 6.14 -1.73 7.40
N PRO A 95 5.31 -1.68 6.33
CA PRO A 95 5.68 -1.06 5.07
C PRO A 95 6.14 0.39 5.19
N VAL A 96 5.47 1.20 6.01
CA VAL A 96 5.80 2.63 6.18
C VAL A 96 7.19 2.82 6.80
N LEU A 97 7.56 1.99 7.79
CA LEU A 97 8.91 2.02 8.37
C LEU A 97 9.96 1.58 7.36
N ASN A 98 9.69 0.49 6.63
CA ASN A 98 10.59 -0.04 5.60
C ASN A 98 10.86 0.98 4.49
N GLU A 99 9.81 1.62 3.98
CA GLU A 99 9.90 2.64 2.94
C GLU A 99 10.65 3.87 3.45
N SER A 100 10.36 4.35 4.66
CA SER A 100 11.04 5.51 5.25
C SER A 100 12.52 5.25 5.47
N VAL A 101 12.89 4.10 6.05
CA VAL A 101 14.31 3.71 6.23
C VAL A 101 15.01 3.58 4.88
N THR A 102 14.35 3.00 3.87
CA THR A 102 14.92 2.89 2.52
C THR A 102 15.13 4.26 1.87
N ALA A 103 14.15 5.16 2.01
CA ALA A 103 14.20 6.50 1.46
C ALA A 103 15.37 7.28 2.08
N VAL A 104 15.47 7.33 3.41
CA VAL A 104 16.54 8.05 4.11
C VAL A 104 17.92 7.51 3.75
N VAL A 105 18.12 6.19 3.68
CA VAL A 105 19.42 5.63 3.25
C VAL A 105 19.76 6.00 1.80
N THR A 106 18.75 6.15 0.95
CA THR A 106 18.96 6.45 -0.48
C THR A 106 19.24 7.93 -0.72
N THR A 107 18.54 8.82 -0.02
CA THR A 107 18.63 10.28 -0.21
C THR A 107 19.58 10.95 0.77
N ASN A 108 19.87 10.30 1.90
CA ASN A 108 20.56 10.88 3.06
C ASN A 108 19.84 12.12 3.63
N GLU A 109 18.52 12.18 3.48
CA GLU A 109 17.64 13.25 3.99
C GLU A 109 16.59 12.66 4.92
N SER A 110 16.16 13.43 5.92
CA SER A 110 15.08 13.03 6.82
C SER A 110 13.75 12.85 6.08
N VAL A 111 12.97 11.85 6.50
CA VAL A 111 11.64 11.54 5.98
C VAL A 111 10.65 11.50 7.12
N SER A 112 9.48 12.10 6.92
CA SER A 112 8.35 12.03 7.84
C SER A 112 7.14 11.39 7.15
N SER A 113 6.42 10.52 7.83
CA SER A 113 5.23 9.84 7.32
C SER A 113 4.12 9.80 8.36
N ASP A 114 2.93 10.20 7.97
CA ASP A 114 1.74 10.08 8.82
C ASP A 114 1.38 8.60 8.99
N LEU A 115 1.05 8.20 10.22
CA LEU A 115 0.62 6.85 10.58
C LEU A 115 -0.86 6.87 10.95
N SER A 116 -1.63 5.92 10.40
CA SER A 116 -2.94 5.58 10.96
C SER A 116 -2.79 4.90 12.32
N ALA A 117 -3.86 4.85 13.11
CA ALA A 117 -3.86 4.12 14.39
C ALA A 117 -3.50 2.63 14.23
N GLU A 118 -3.93 1.99 13.14
CA GLU A 118 -3.59 0.59 12.83
C GLU A 118 -2.10 0.43 12.50
N GLN A 119 -1.55 1.33 11.68
CA GLN A 119 -0.13 1.32 11.33
C GLN A 119 0.76 1.58 12.55
N LEU A 120 0.36 2.50 13.43
CA LEU A 120 1.04 2.78 14.68
C LEU A 120 1.05 1.55 15.60
N ASN A 121 -0.10 0.88 15.75
CA ASN A 121 -0.19 -0.34 16.57
C ASN A 121 0.65 -1.49 15.97
N SER A 122 0.64 -1.65 14.64
CA SER A 122 1.47 -2.64 13.95
C SER A 122 2.96 -2.37 14.14
N LEU A 123 3.38 -1.10 14.06
CA LEU A 123 4.74 -0.68 14.33
C LEU A 123 5.14 -1.00 15.78
N ASP A 124 4.29 -0.66 16.75
CA ASP A 124 4.54 -0.93 18.17
C ASP A 124 4.68 -2.43 18.46
N GLN A 125 3.77 -3.23 17.92
CA GLN A 125 3.80 -4.67 18.06
C GLN A 125 5.08 -5.26 17.45
N PHE A 126 5.45 -4.81 16.24
CA PHE A 126 6.67 -5.22 15.58
C PHE A 126 7.92 -4.93 16.42
N LEU A 127 8.05 -3.70 16.93
CA LEU A 127 9.19 -3.30 17.76
C LEU A 127 9.25 -4.06 19.09
N ALA A 128 8.09 -4.33 19.69
CA ALA A 128 8.00 -5.09 20.93
C ALA A 128 8.29 -6.59 20.74
N GLU A 129 7.78 -7.21 19.68
CA GLU A 129 7.92 -8.66 19.45
C GLU A 129 9.30 -9.04 18.91
N GLU A 130 9.79 -8.33 17.90
CA GLU A 130 11.04 -8.69 17.21
C GLU A 130 12.28 -8.16 17.94
N TYR A 131 12.16 -6.99 18.58
CA TYR A 131 13.30 -6.29 19.17
C TYR A 131 13.16 -6.03 20.67
N ASN A 132 12.03 -6.39 21.29
CA ASN A 132 11.75 -6.14 22.71
C ASN A 132 11.89 -4.65 23.08
N VAL A 133 11.52 -3.76 22.16
CA VAL A 133 11.55 -2.31 22.34
C VAL A 133 10.14 -1.75 22.41
N THR A 134 9.85 -0.98 23.46
CA THR A 134 8.56 -0.30 23.68
C THR A 134 8.69 1.23 23.56
N ARG A 135 9.86 1.72 23.15
CA ARG A 135 10.16 3.15 23.06
C ARG A 135 9.73 3.72 21.72
N SER A 136 9.29 4.97 21.75
CA SER A 136 9.01 5.78 20.56
C SER A 136 10.26 6.10 19.73
N ASP A 137 11.45 5.97 20.32
CA ASP A 137 12.72 6.35 19.69
C ASP A 137 13.68 5.16 19.67
N ILE A 138 14.07 4.75 18.47
CA ILE A 138 14.99 3.64 18.22
C ILE A 138 16.05 4.03 17.19
N ARG A 139 17.15 3.28 17.16
CA ARG A 139 18.14 3.41 16.11
C ARG A 139 18.09 2.25 15.15
N VAL A 140 18.12 2.54 13.85
CA VAL A 140 18.18 1.51 12.81
C VAL A 140 19.51 1.63 12.07
N VAL A 141 20.27 0.54 12.00
CA VAL A 141 21.52 0.49 11.25
C VAL A 141 21.28 -0.24 9.92
N ARG A 142 21.58 0.43 8.81
CA ARG A 142 21.49 -0.14 7.46
C ARG A 142 22.64 0.36 6.59
N ASN A 143 23.34 -0.55 5.90
CA ASN A 143 24.44 -0.21 5.00
C ASN A 143 25.48 0.73 5.63
N ASN A 144 25.89 0.47 6.87
CA ASN A 144 26.82 1.31 7.63
C ASN A 144 26.31 2.74 7.95
N THR A 145 25.03 3.01 7.71
CA THR A 145 24.35 4.27 8.07
C THR A 145 23.49 4.00 9.31
N THR A 146 23.64 4.83 10.34
CA THR A 146 22.77 4.82 11.52
C THR A 146 21.66 5.83 11.28
N LEU A 147 20.42 5.43 11.58
CA LEU A 147 19.24 6.27 11.45
C LEU A 147 18.55 6.38 12.81
N ASP A 148 18.11 7.58 13.16
CA ASP A 148 17.20 7.80 14.28
C ASP A 148 15.77 7.69 13.77
N VAL A 149 15.00 6.81 14.38
CA VAL A 149 13.59 6.59 14.10
C VAL A 149 12.81 7.02 15.33
N SER A 150 11.91 7.98 15.15
CA SER A 150 11.08 8.55 16.21
C SER A 150 9.60 8.51 15.82
N VAL A 151 8.74 8.26 16.79
CA VAL A 151 7.29 8.15 16.60
C VAL A 151 6.57 9.08 17.56
N ALA A 152 5.97 10.14 17.00
CA ALA A 152 5.07 11.03 17.73
C ALA A 152 3.63 10.50 17.65
N ARG A 153 2.89 10.59 18.76
CA ARG A 153 1.49 10.13 18.85
C ARG A 153 0.58 11.31 19.08
N GLU A 154 -0.61 11.28 18.50
CA GLU A 154 -1.67 12.20 18.89
C GLU A 154 -2.41 11.65 20.11
N VAL A 155 -2.70 12.52 21.08
CA VAL A 155 -3.35 12.20 22.38
C VAL A 155 -4.68 12.90 22.54
#